data_AF-A0A1J1LTG1-F1
#
_entry.id   AF-A0A1J1LTG1-F1
#
_cell.length_a   1.000
_cell.length_b   1.000
_cell.length_c   1.000
_cell.angle_alpha   90.00
_cell.angle_beta   90.00
_cell.angle_gamma   90.00
#
_symmetry.space_group_name_H-M   'P 1'
#
loop_
_entity.id
_entity.type
_entity.pdbx_description
1 polymer ?
#
loop_
_entity_poly.entity_id
_entity_poly.type
_entity_poly.pdbx_seq_one_letter_code
_entity_poly.pdbx_strand_id
1 'polypeptide(L)' 'MNPPSGIKSPSENNPPIPLTELHQKIDAGVKVTIAKAVDRHRKLGESISIWQDGKVVTLTADKIPQSPSNYQS' A
#
# COMPACT_ATOMS: atom_id res chain seq x y z
N MET A 1 32.83 -9.14 31.92
CA MET A 1 32.88 -8.68 30.51
C MET A 1 31.57 -9.07 29.86
N ASN A 2 30.81 -8.10 29.33
CA ASN A 2 29.56 -8.38 28.60
C ASN A 2 29.85 -8.37 27.09
N PRO A 3 29.33 -9.31 26.30
CA PRO A 3 29.44 -9.22 24.85
C PRO A 3 28.56 -8.07 24.33
N PRO A 4 29.04 -7.29 23.33
CA PRO A 4 28.24 -6.23 22.75
C PRO A 4 27.06 -6.82 21.97
N SER A 5 25.86 -6.45 22.42
CA SER A 5 24.58 -6.64 21.73
C SER A 5 24.57 -5.86 20.42
N GLY A 6 24.24 -6.52 19.31
CA GLY A 6 23.90 -5.81 18.08
C GLY A 6 24.09 -6.65 16.82
N ILE A 7 23.18 -7.58 16.55
CA ILE A 7 22.91 -7.95 15.15
C ILE A 7 22.06 -6.81 14.60
N LYS A 8 22.74 -5.83 14.01
CA LYS A 8 22.13 -4.65 13.38
C LYS A 8 21.32 -5.11 12.16
N SER A 9 20.02 -4.79 12.12
CA SER A 9 19.15 -5.12 10.99
C SER A 9 19.69 -4.50 9.68
N PRO A 10 19.64 -5.19 8.52
CA PRO A 10 20.22 -4.69 7.27
C PRO A 10 19.60 -3.39 6.71
N SER A 11 18.55 -2.87 7.35
CA SER A 11 17.79 -1.70 6.87
C SER A 11 18.52 -0.36 7.04
N GLU A 12 19.62 -0.29 7.79
CA GLU A 12 20.25 0.99 8.17
C GLU A 12 21.32 1.50 7.18
N ASN A 13 21.57 0.81 6.06
CA ASN A 13 22.62 1.18 5.10
C ASN A 13 22.12 1.50 3.68
N ASN A 14 20.81 1.57 3.43
CA ASN A 14 20.31 2.05 2.14
C ASN A 14 20.14 3.57 2.20
N PRO A 15 20.89 4.35 1.38
CA PRO A 15 20.60 5.77 1.25
C PRO A 15 19.14 5.95 0.79
N PRO A 16 18.42 6.97 1.27
CA PRO A 16 17.09 7.26 0.76
C PRO A 16 17.22 7.48 -0.75
N ILE A 17 16.65 6.57 -1.54
CA ILE A 17 16.61 6.73 -2.99
C ILE A 17 15.84 8.03 -3.23
N PRO A 18 16.43 9.05 -3.87
CA PRO A 18 15.70 10.26 -4.19
C PRO A 18 14.44 9.87 -4.97
N LEU A 19 13.29 10.35 -4.52
CA LEU A 19 12.04 10.23 -5.26
C LEU A 19 12.18 11.07 -6.54
N THR A 20 12.73 10.46 -7.57
CA THR A 20 12.79 11.04 -8.91
C THR A 20 11.37 11.30 -9.40
N GLU A 21 11.22 12.24 -10.33
CA GLU A 21 9.93 12.50 -10.99
C GLU A 21 9.32 11.22 -11.58
N LEU A 22 10.16 10.30 -12.07
CA LEU A 22 9.74 9.00 -12.56
C LEU A 22 9.09 8.15 -11.45
N HIS A 23 9.72 8.05 -10.28
CA HIS A 23 9.16 7.31 -9.14
C HIS A 23 7.81 7.89 -8.70
N GLN A 24 7.70 9.22 -8.66
CA GLN A 24 6.45 9.90 -8.31
C GLN A 24 5.33 9.63 -9.32
N LYS A 25 5.65 9.66 -10.62
CA LYS A 25 4.70 9.36 -11.69
C LYS A 25 4.21 7.92 -11.63
N ILE A 26 5.11 6.98 -11.35
CA ILE A 26 4.76 5.56 -11.17
C ILE A 26 3.86 5.40 -9.93
N ASP A 27 4.25 5.96 -8.79
CA ASP A 27 3.47 5.91 -7.55
C ASP A 27 2.04 6.46 -7.74
N ALA A 28 1.92 7.63 -8.37
CA ALA A 28 0.63 8.23 -8.69
C ALA A 28 -0.23 7.32 -9.59
N GLY A 29 0.36 6.78 -10.68
CA GLY A 29 -0.37 5.90 -11.60
C GLY A 29 -0.82 4.59 -10.94
N VAL A 30 0.02 4.00 -10.09
CA VAL A 30 -0.30 2.79 -9.34
C VAL A 30 -1.45 3.05 -8.37
N LYS A 31 -1.37 4.13 -7.57
CA LYS A 31 -2.43 4.52 -6.63
C LYS A 31 -3.78 4.72 -7.32
N VAL A 32 -3.80 5.43 -8.45
CA VAL A 32 -5.02 5.65 -9.24
C VAL A 32 -5.61 4.34 -9.75
N THR A 33 -4.77 3.43 -10.24
CA THR A 33 -5.24 2.15 -10.80
C THR A 33 -5.81 1.24 -9.71
N ILE A 34 -5.13 1.15 -8.57
CA ILE A 34 -5.60 0.38 -7.42
C ILE A 34 -6.92 0.96 -6.90
N ALA A 35 -7.03 2.28 -6.74
CA ALA A 35 -8.25 2.94 -6.28
C ALA A 35 -9.44 2.64 -7.21
N LYS A 36 -9.24 2.70 -8.54
CA LYS A 36 -10.28 2.38 -9.54
C LYS A 36 -10.72 0.92 -9.47
N ALA A 37 -9.78 -0.01 -9.31
CA ALA A 37 -10.10 -1.43 -9.18
C ALA A 37 -10.91 -1.71 -7.91
N VAL A 38 -10.49 -1.17 -6.77
CA VAL A 38 -11.19 -1.30 -5.49
C VAL A 38 -12.61 -0.71 -5.56
N ASP A 39 -12.77 0.48 -6.15
CA ASP A 39 -14.10 1.10 -6.32
C ASP A 39 -15.00 0.30 -7.28
N ARG A 40 -14.43 -0.32 -8.32
CA ARG A 40 -15.18 -1.24 -9.20
C ARG A 40 -15.72 -2.43 -8.41
N HIS A 41 -14.89 -3.11 -7.62
CA HIS A 41 -15.35 -4.25 -6.80
C HIS A 41 -16.46 -3.83 -5.83
N ARG A 42 -16.29 -2.68 -5.16
CA ARG A 42 -17.34 -2.09 -4.31
C ARG A 42 -18.66 -1.89 -5.04
N LYS A 43 -18.63 -1.30 -6.24
CA LYS A 43 -19.83 -1.05 -7.07
C LYS A 43 -20.49 -2.32 -7.59
N LEU A 44 -19.71 -3.36 -7.86
CA LEU A 44 -20.21 -4.65 -8.35
C LEU A 44 -20.67 -5.60 -7.24
N GLY A 45 -20.52 -5.23 -5.96
CA GLY A 45 -20.85 -6.13 -4.86
C GLY A 45 -19.81 -7.24 -4.63
N GLU A 46 -18.63 -7.10 -5.23
CA GLU A 46 -17.55 -8.09 -5.16
C GLU A 46 -16.67 -7.87 -3.93
N SER A 47 -16.18 -8.96 -3.35
CA SER A 47 -15.25 -8.92 -2.22
C SER A 47 -13.80 -8.78 -2.66
N ILE A 48 -12.97 -8.20 -1.80
CA ILE A 48 -11.50 -8.13 -1.96
C ILE A 48 -10.81 -8.74 -0.76
N SER A 49 -9.60 -9.25 -0.93
CA SER A 49 -8.75 -9.69 0.17
C SER A 49 -7.53 -8.80 0.29
N ILE A 50 -7.24 -8.34 1.51
CA ILE A 50 -6.13 -7.44 1.83
C ILE A 50 -5.27 -8.05 2.93
N TRP A 51 -3.99 -7.67 2.97
CA TRP A 51 -3.14 -7.96 4.11
C TRP A 51 -3.30 -6.85 5.16
N GLN A 52 -3.73 -7.21 6.36
CA GLN A 52 -3.95 -6.27 7.47
C GLN A 52 -3.57 -6.96 8.78
N ASP A 53 -2.81 -6.28 9.63
CA ASP A 53 -2.43 -6.77 10.97
C ASP A 53 -1.80 -8.17 10.97
N GLY A 54 -0.95 -8.44 9.97
CA GLY A 54 -0.21 -9.71 9.86
C GLY A 54 -1.03 -10.90 9.35
N LYS A 55 -2.23 -10.68 8.81
CA LYS A 55 -3.08 -11.73 8.21
C LYS A 55 -3.81 -11.25 6.98
N VAL A 56 -4.34 -12.20 6.20
CA VAL A 56 -5.28 -11.91 5.11
C VAL A 56 -6.67 -11.67 5.70
N VAL A 57 -7.29 -10.54 5.35
CA VAL A 57 -8.65 -10.15 5.70
C VAL A 57 -9.45 -9.95 4.43
N THR A 58 -10.63 -10.57 4.36
CA THR A 58 -11.56 -10.37 3.24
C THR A 58 -12.60 -9.31 3.60
N LEU A 59 -12.74 -8.30 2.75
CA LEU A 59 -13.75 -7.25 2.85
C LEU A 59 -14.85 -7.52 1.82
N THR A 60 -16.09 -7.61 2.29
CA THR A 60 -17.28 -7.55 1.43
C THR A 60 -17.47 -6.12 0.90
N ALA A 61 -18.21 -5.96 -0.19
CA ALA A 61 -18.36 -4.67 -0.86
C ALA A 61 -18.85 -3.53 0.04
N ASP A 62 -19.75 -3.81 0.99
CA ASP A 62 -20.26 -2.83 1.97
C ASP A 62 -19.20 -2.34 2.97
N LYS A 63 -18.11 -3.10 3.14
CA LYS A 63 -16.98 -2.76 4.01
C LYS A 63 -15.83 -2.08 3.26
N ILE A 64 -15.88 -2.02 1.92
CA ILE A 64 -14.89 -1.31 1.13
C ILE A 64 -15.16 0.20 1.25
N PRO A 65 -14.21 1.00 1.79
CA PRO A 65 -14.41 2.43 1.94
C PRO A 65 -14.52 3.12 0.58
N GLN A 66 -15.26 4.23 0.52
CA GLN A 66 -15.30 5.06 -0.67
C GLN A 66 -13.93 5.68 -0.90
N SER A 67 -13.43 5.60 -2.14
CA SER A 67 -12.16 6.24 -2.49
C SER A 67 -12.26 7.75 -2.24
N PRO A 68 -11.29 8.37 -1.56
CA PRO A 68 -11.25 9.83 -1.47
C PRO A 68 -11.13 10.42 -2.88
N SER A 69 -11.82 11.54 -3.12
CA SER A 69 -11.92 12.24 -4.42
C SER A 69 -10.57 12.62 -5.04
N ASN A 70 -9.49 12.59 -4.26
CA ASN A 70 -8.16 13.09 -4.63
C ASN A 70 -7.40 12.18 -5.62
N TYR A 71 -7.99 11.08 -6.08
CA TYR A 71 -7.42 10.20 -7.12
C TYR A 71 -8.12 10.34 -8.48
N GLN A 72 -8.91 11.41 -8.67
CA GLN A 72 -9.42 11.82 -9.98
C GLN A 72 -8.32 12.61 -10.69
N SER A 73 -7.87 12.08 -11.84
CA SER A 73 -6.97 12.76 -12.78
C SER A 73 -7.53 14.09 -13.25
#